data_AF-A0A2R6HJ71-F1
#
_entry.id   AF-A0A2R6HJ71-F1
#
_cell.length_a   1.000
_cell.length_b   1.000
_cell.length_c   1.000
_cell.angle_alpha   90.00
_cell.angle_beta   90.00
_cell.angle_gamma   90.00
#
_symmetry.space_group_name_H-M   'P 1'
#
loop_
_entity.id
_entity.type
_entity.pdbx_description
1 polymer ?
#
loop_
_entity_poly.entity_id
_entity_poly.type
_entity_poly.pdbx_seq_one_letter_code
_entity_poly.pdbx_strand_id
1 'polypeptide(L)'
;VLAELVADRLLPRRLRVLDVGAGVGGPALGLCDLLPEEALLDYHAVEPGAGADMLEAMLAETGRNVHATIHRTTAEGFDPSTVRDGGDSDADMTESDKGGGDGDDAEEDGPFDLILFANVLSELADPAGVLGEYADALATDGALVALAPADRNTAVGLRATERAVADRGPCDVYAPTVRLWPGETPEDDCWSFDVCPDLEIPGFQRRLGEAASGDRTPSNGRGGADVETAGDSEFVNVDVQFAYSLLRRDGRRRYDFQLDPSRAARFADSENHVTNRVDCYAAKLSHDLADDGNPLFLLGDGSQRVSHFAVLTKETALNTDLANAGYGEVLAFENVLVLWNDDERAYNLVVDDETVVDRVPP
;
A
#
# COMPACT_ATOMS: atom_id res chain seq x y z
N VAL A 1 -1.92 5.78 4.69
CA VAL A 1 -2.37 5.65 3.28
C VAL A 1 -3.00 6.93 2.74
N LEU A 2 -4.33 7.14 2.74
CA LEU A 2 -4.93 8.31 2.05
C LEU A 2 -4.47 9.68 2.61
N ALA A 3 -4.15 9.75 3.90
CA ALA A 3 -3.58 10.94 4.52
C ALA A 3 -2.27 11.40 3.85
N GLU A 4 -1.50 10.49 3.24
CA GLU A 4 -0.27 10.83 2.51
C GLU A 4 -0.60 11.59 1.22
N LEU A 5 -1.60 11.11 0.45
CA LEU A 5 -2.09 11.83 -0.73
C LEU A 5 -2.63 13.22 -0.38
N VAL A 6 -3.33 13.34 0.76
CA VAL A 6 -3.81 14.64 1.27
C VAL A 6 -2.64 15.56 1.63
N ALA A 7 -1.65 15.06 2.38
CA ALA A 7 -0.46 15.83 2.78
C ALA A 7 0.30 16.37 1.56
N ASP A 8 0.40 15.56 0.51
CA ASP A 8 1.09 15.89 -0.74
C ASP A 8 0.22 16.68 -1.74
N ARG A 9 -1.03 17.00 -1.35
CA ARG A 9 -2.02 17.75 -2.14
C ARG A 9 -2.33 17.09 -3.48
N LEU A 10 -2.48 15.77 -3.45
CA LEU A 10 -2.78 14.92 -4.60
C LEU A 10 -4.27 14.59 -4.74
N LEU A 11 -5.11 15.07 -3.82
CA LEU A 11 -6.57 14.89 -3.90
C LEU A 11 -7.25 16.26 -4.09
N PRO A 12 -8.17 16.39 -5.06
CA PRO A 12 -8.94 17.62 -5.24
C PRO A 12 -9.97 17.82 -4.13
N ARG A 13 -10.51 19.05 -4.04
CA ARG A 13 -11.56 19.41 -3.06
C ARG A 13 -12.95 18.85 -3.39
N ARG A 14 -13.20 18.65 -4.68
CA ARG A 14 -14.34 17.90 -5.19
C ARG A 14 -13.77 16.59 -5.66
N LEU A 15 -14.09 15.52 -4.95
CA LEU A 15 -13.46 14.22 -5.10
C LEU A 15 -14.48 13.23 -5.65
N ARG A 16 -14.17 12.62 -6.79
CA ARG A 16 -14.90 11.49 -7.36
C ARG A 16 -14.13 10.21 -7.05
N VAL A 17 -14.78 9.31 -6.33
CA VAL A 17 -14.15 8.07 -5.83
C VAL A 17 -14.87 6.86 -6.39
N LEU A 18 -14.09 5.85 -6.80
CA LEU A 18 -14.59 4.51 -7.09
C LEU A 18 -13.99 3.50 -6.10
N ASP A 19 -14.81 2.96 -5.21
CA ASP A 19 -14.42 1.96 -4.22
C ASP A 19 -14.85 0.55 -4.67
N VAL A 20 -13.87 -0.27 -5.01
CA VAL A 20 -14.06 -1.60 -5.60
C VAL A 20 -13.93 -2.66 -4.53
N GLY A 21 -14.96 -3.50 -4.38
CA GLY A 21 -15.08 -4.40 -3.24
C GLY A 21 -15.39 -3.65 -1.95
N ALA A 22 -16.28 -2.65 -2.02
CA ALA A 22 -16.54 -1.73 -0.91
C ALA A 22 -17.07 -2.43 0.36
N GLY A 23 -17.58 -3.65 0.24
CA GLY A 23 -18.00 -4.48 1.36
C GLY A 23 -19.07 -3.78 2.19
N VAL A 24 -18.79 -3.60 3.48
CA VAL A 24 -19.69 -2.92 4.43
C VAL A 24 -19.42 -1.42 4.59
N GLY A 25 -18.45 -0.85 3.85
CA GLY A 25 -18.19 0.59 3.82
C GLY A 25 -17.10 1.11 4.75
N GLY A 26 -16.14 0.26 5.14
CA GLY A 26 -14.96 0.70 5.91
C GLY A 26 -14.21 1.87 5.24
N PRO A 27 -13.80 1.74 3.95
CA PRO A 27 -13.14 2.82 3.24
C PRO A 27 -14.04 4.05 3.05
N ALA A 28 -15.34 3.86 2.79
CA ALA A 28 -16.30 4.96 2.68
C ALA A 28 -16.32 5.86 3.92
N LEU A 29 -16.45 5.25 5.11
CA LEU A 29 -16.49 5.96 6.38
C LEU A 29 -15.14 6.59 6.72
N GLY A 30 -14.04 5.86 6.52
CA GLY A 30 -12.70 6.39 6.72
C GLY A 30 -12.40 7.60 5.83
N LEU A 31 -12.91 7.61 4.59
CA LEU A 31 -12.79 8.75 3.69
C LEU A 31 -13.64 9.95 4.17
N CYS A 32 -14.87 9.70 4.61
CA CYS A 32 -15.74 10.75 5.16
C CYS A 32 -15.14 11.41 6.40
N ASP A 33 -14.48 10.63 7.27
CA ASP A 33 -13.80 11.13 8.47
C ASP A 33 -12.50 11.89 8.15
N LEU A 34 -11.80 11.51 7.07
CA LEU A 34 -10.55 12.13 6.65
C LEU A 34 -10.78 13.49 5.97
N LEU A 35 -11.84 13.61 5.17
CA LEU A 35 -12.11 14.80 4.39
C LEU A 35 -12.74 15.90 5.26
N PRO A 36 -12.42 17.18 5.01
CA PRO A 36 -13.06 18.29 5.72
C PRO A 36 -14.56 18.36 5.34
N GLU A 37 -15.40 18.85 6.26
CA GLU A 37 -16.87 18.85 6.10
C GLU A 37 -17.35 19.56 4.82
N GLU A 38 -16.59 20.53 4.30
CA GLU A 38 -16.90 21.26 3.07
C GLU A 38 -16.51 20.54 1.76
N ALA A 39 -15.77 19.44 1.84
CA ALA A 39 -15.39 18.66 0.66
C ALA A 39 -16.65 18.04 0.03
N LEU A 40 -16.73 18.07 -1.31
CA LEU A 40 -17.80 17.41 -2.04
C LEU A 40 -17.30 16.04 -2.47
N LEU A 41 -17.98 14.99 -2.05
CA LEU A 41 -17.63 13.60 -2.33
C LEU A 41 -18.70 12.97 -3.22
N ASP A 42 -18.33 12.63 -4.45
CA ASP A 42 -19.10 11.78 -5.36
C ASP A 42 -18.55 10.36 -5.27
N TYR A 43 -19.23 9.50 -4.51
CA TYR A 43 -18.72 8.18 -4.11
C TYR A 43 -19.45 7.07 -4.86
N HIS A 44 -18.71 6.32 -5.66
CA HIS A 44 -19.19 5.14 -6.37
C HIS A 44 -18.63 3.90 -5.69
N ALA A 45 -19.50 2.93 -5.38
CA ALA A 45 -19.09 1.65 -4.82
C ALA A 45 -19.44 0.51 -5.75
N VAL A 46 -18.53 -0.45 -5.93
CA VAL A 46 -18.78 -1.73 -6.61
C VAL A 46 -18.80 -2.82 -5.55
N GLU A 47 -19.97 -3.38 -5.27
CA GLU A 47 -20.15 -4.41 -4.25
C GLU A 47 -21.30 -5.36 -4.63
N PRO A 48 -21.00 -6.61 -5.04
CA PRO A 48 -22.03 -7.56 -5.48
C PRO A 48 -22.78 -8.24 -4.32
N GLY A 49 -22.20 -8.26 -3.13
CA GLY A 49 -22.65 -9.05 -2.00
C GLY A 49 -23.64 -8.36 -1.06
N ALA A 50 -24.01 -9.07 0.00
CA ALA A 50 -24.91 -8.55 1.04
C ALA A 50 -24.31 -7.39 1.86
N GLY A 51 -22.99 -7.16 1.75
CA GLY A 51 -22.32 -6.00 2.36
C GLY A 51 -22.90 -4.68 1.86
N ALA A 52 -23.35 -4.63 0.60
CA ALA A 52 -23.96 -3.46 -0.02
C ALA A 52 -25.16 -2.91 0.77
N ASP A 53 -25.97 -3.77 1.40
CA ASP A 53 -27.14 -3.33 2.18
C ASP A 53 -26.69 -2.59 3.46
N MET A 54 -25.57 -3.03 4.07
CA MET A 54 -24.98 -2.33 5.22
C MET A 54 -24.30 -1.04 4.80
N LEU A 55 -23.55 -1.07 3.70
CA LEU A 55 -22.93 0.11 3.11
C LEU A 55 -23.96 1.20 2.81
N GLU A 56 -25.10 0.84 2.19
CA GLU A 56 -26.21 1.75 1.91
C GLU A 56 -26.75 2.40 3.19
N ALA A 57 -26.95 1.61 4.25
CA ALA A 57 -27.38 2.11 5.55
C ALA A 57 -26.36 3.05 6.20
N MET A 58 -25.05 2.75 6.10
CA MET A 58 -23.99 3.60 6.63
C MET A 58 -23.88 4.93 5.85
N LEU A 59 -23.96 4.87 4.53
CA LEU A 59 -23.92 6.05 3.66
C LEU A 59 -25.10 6.99 3.89
N ALA A 60 -26.29 6.48 4.22
CA ALA A 60 -27.46 7.29 4.55
C ALA A 60 -27.26 8.18 5.79
N GLU A 61 -26.33 7.83 6.67
CA GLU A 61 -25.99 8.59 7.88
C GLU A 61 -24.86 9.62 7.62
N THR A 62 -24.30 9.68 6.41
CA THR A 62 -23.23 10.63 6.05
C THR A 62 -23.77 12.04 5.78
N GLY A 63 -22.84 13.01 5.74
CA GLY A 63 -23.18 14.42 5.56
C GLY A 63 -23.74 14.74 4.16
N ARG A 64 -24.46 15.86 4.05
CA ARG A 64 -25.11 16.33 2.81
C ARG A 64 -24.19 16.50 1.58
N ASN A 65 -22.88 16.53 1.79
CA ASN A 65 -21.87 16.69 0.73
C ASN A 65 -21.36 15.34 0.20
N VAL A 66 -21.90 14.22 0.71
CA VAL A 66 -21.62 12.88 0.22
C VAL A 66 -22.77 12.44 -0.67
N HIS A 67 -22.46 12.18 -1.93
CA HIS A 67 -23.38 11.68 -2.93
C HIS A 67 -22.93 10.29 -3.33
N ALA A 68 -23.70 9.25 -2.96
CA ALA A 68 -23.25 7.89 -3.15
C ALA A 68 -24.09 7.11 -4.17
N THR A 69 -23.42 6.30 -4.98
CA THR A 69 -24.03 5.35 -5.93
C THR A 69 -23.43 3.96 -5.72
N ILE A 70 -24.28 2.95 -5.50
CA ILE A 70 -23.83 1.55 -5.31
C ILE A 70 -24.16 0.71 -6.55
N HIS A 71 -23.12 0.14 -7.14
CA HIS A 71 -23.17 -0.77 -8.28
C HIS A 71 -23.11 -2.22 -7.78
N ARG A 72 -24.25 -2.91 -7.79
CA ARG A 72 -24.37 -4.31 -7.33
C ARG A 72 -23.94 -5.30 -8.41
N THR A 73 -22.65 -5.27 -8.73
CA THR A 73 -21.99 -6.13 -9.72
C THR A 73 -20.60 -6.52 -9.22
N THR A 74 -20.02 -7.58 -9.79
CA THR A 74 -18.63 -7.94 -9.51
C THR A 74 -17.68 -6.90 -10.11
N ALA A 75 -16.46 -6.82 -9.59
CA ALA A 75 -15.42 -5.94 -10.12
C ALA A 75 -15.15 -6.23 -11.60
N GLU A 76 -15.09 -7.50 -12.00
CA GLU A 76 -14.86 -7.93 -13.38
C GLU A 76 -16.06 -7.72 -14.32
N GLY A 77 -17.26 -7.51 -13.76
CA GLY A 77 -18.48 -7.27 -14.52
C GLY A 77 -18.84 -5.79 -14.66
N PHE A 78 -18.15 -4.91 -13.92
CA PHE A 78 -18.38 -3.48 -13.92
C PHE A 78 -17.47 -2.79 -14.93
N ASP A 79 -18.04 -1.91 -15.76
CA ASP A 79 -17.28 -1.07 -16.69
C ASP A 79 -17.22 0.37 -16.14
N PRO A 80 -16.08 0.80 -15.56
CA PRO A 80 -15.95 2.12 -14.96
C PRO A 80 -16.02 3.26 -15.99
N SER A 81 -15.73 3.00 -17.27
CA SER A 81 -15.80 4.01 -18.33
C SER A 81 -17.23 4.47 -18.64
N THR A 82 -18.23 3.68 -18.25
CA THR A 82 -19.65 4.02 -18.44
C THR A 82 -20.16 5.04 -17.44
N VAL A 83 -19.41 5.29 -16.36
CA VAL A 83 -19.77 6.30 -15.35
C VAL A 83 -19.43 7.69 -15.88
N ARG A 84 -20.46 8.45 -16.23
CA ARG A 84 -20.30 9.81 -16.74
C ARG A 84 -19.97 10.80 -15.63
N ASP A 85 -19.30 11.87 -16.02
CA ASP A 85 -19.04 13.01 -15.14
C ASP A 85 -20.36 13.67 -14.75
N GLY A 86 -20.59 13.82 -13.45
CA GLY A 86 -21.87 14.21 -12.83
C GLY A 86 -22.26 15.68 -13.03
N GLY A 87 -21.92 16.28 -14.17
CA GLY A 87 -22.31 17.63 -14.55
C GLY A 87 -23.74 17.67 -15.08
N ASP A 88 -24.69 18.09 -14.22
CA ASP A 88 -26.08 18.45 -14.53
C ASP A 88 -26.80 17.56 -15.56
N SER A 89 -27.48 16.54 -15.06
CA SER A 89 -28.62 15.91 -15.73
C SER A 89 -29.84 16.83 -15.73
N ASP A 90 -29.76 17.98 -16.41
CA ASP A 90 -30.93 18.77 -16.82
C ASP A 90 -30.57 19.74 -17.96
N ALA A 91 -30.04 19.20 -19.06
CA ALA A 91 -30.08 19.86 -20.36
C ALA A 91 -30.71 18.92 -21.38
N ASP A 92 -31.96 19.23 -21.70
CA ASP A 92 -32.77 18.75 -22.80
C ASP A 92 -31.93 18.31 -24.01
N MET A 93 -31.88 16.99 -24.25
CA MET A 93 -31.31 16.39 -25.44
C MET A 93 -32.19 16.76 -26.65
N THR A 94 -31.91 17.91 -27.25
CA THR A 94 -32.35 18.19 -28.62
C THR A 94 -31.29 17.66 -29.58
N GLU A 95 -31.62 16.57 -30.26
CA GLU A 95 -30.88 16.04 -31.39
C GLU A 95 -30.79 17.10 -32.50
N SER A 96 -29.65 17.79 -32.62
CA SER A 96 -29.04 18.15 -33.89
C SER A 96 -27.87 19.13 -33.69
N ASP A 97 -26.63 18.65 -33.74
CA ASP A 97 -25.65 19.25 -34.65
C ASP A 97 -24.47 18.31 -34.88
N LYS A 98 -24.40 17.69 -36.07
CA LYS A 98 -23.19 17.03 -36.56
C LYS A 98 -22.33 18.10 -37.24
N GLY A 99 -21.59 18.84 -36.44
CA GLY A 99 -20.53 19.74 -36.91
C GLY A 99 -19.17 19.06 -36.77
N GLY A 100 -18.61 18.60 -37.89
CA GLY A 100 -17.23 18.10 -37.93
C GLY A 100 -16.23 19.22 -37.65
N GLY A 101 -15.34 18.98 -36.70
CA GLY A 101 -14.11 19.72 -36.49
C GLY A 101 -13.01 18.71 -36.20
N ASP A 102 -11.87 18.85 -36.87
CA ASP A 102 -10.64 18.11 -36.60
C ASP A 102 -10.38 18.11 -35.09
N GLY A 103 -10.57 16.96 -34.44
CA GLY A 103 -10.35 16.78 -33.02
C GLY A 103 -8.86 16.57 -32.79
N ASP A 104 -8.25 17.48 -32.02
CA ASP A 104 -7.12 17.12 -31.17
C ASP A 104 -7.53 15.84 -30.42
N ASP A 105 -6.77 14.77 -30.57
CA ASP A 105 -6.86 13.55 -29.76
C ASP A 105 -6.41 13.87 -28.32
N ALA A 106 -7.10 14.79 -27.65
CA ALA A 106 -7.01 14.93 -26.21
C ALA A 106 -7.68 13.67 -25.64
N GLU A 107 -6.87 12.74 -25.13
CA GLU A 107 -7.37 11.62 -24.32
C GLU A 107 -8.39 12.18 -23.33
N GLU A 108 -9.63 11.71 -23.40
CA GLU A 108 -10.65 12.10 -22.42
C GLU A 108 -10.14 11.68 -21.04
N ASP A 109 -10.03 12.65 -20.14
CA ASP A 109 -9.57 12.44 -18.78
C ASP A 109 -10.50 11.45 -18.06
N GLY A 110 -9.93 10.52 -17.29
CA GLY A 110 -10.71 9.49 -16.62
C GLY A 110 -11.70 10.09 -15.61
N PRO A 111 -12.90 9.49 -15.41
CA PRO A 111 -13.95 10.08 -14.58
C PRO A 111 -13.66 10.12 -13.07
N PHE A 112 -12.62 9.43 -12.57
CA PHE A 112 -12.37 9.29 -11.13
C PHE A 112 -11.03 9.88 -10.71
N ASP A 113 -11.05 10.69 -9.64
CA ASP A 113 -9.85 11.23 -9.01
C ASP A 113 -9.14 10.19 -8.13
N LEU A 114 -9.91 9.23 -7.59
CA LEU A 114 -9.43 8.21 -6.67
C LEU A 114 -10.14 6.88 -6.93
N ILE A 115 -9.37 5.81 -7.12
CA ILE A 115 -9.89 4.45 -7.23
C ILE A 115 -9.30 3.59 -6.10
N LEU A 116 -10.15 2.91 -5.33
CA LEU A 116 -9.76 2.11 -4.18
C LEU A 116 -10.01 0.62 -4.46
N PHE A 117 -9.00 -0.20 -4.17
CA PHE A 117 -9.08 -1.66 -4.10
C PHE A 117 -8.70 -2.08 -2.68
N ALA A 118 -9.67 -2.07 -1.77
CA ALA A 118 -9.41 -2.31 -0.34
C ALA A 118 -9.62 -3.77 0.04
N ASN A 119 -8.52 -4.53 0.13
CA ASN A 119 -8.51 -5.97 0.46
C ASN A 119 -9.23 -6.88 -0.56
N VAL A 120 -9.55 -6.38 -1.75
CA VAL A 120 -10.30 -7.12 -2.77
C VAL A 120 -9.40 -7.83 -3.80
N LEU A 121 -8.15 -7.39 -3.99
CA LEU A 121 -7.30 -7.93 -5.06
C LEU A 121 -7.12 -9.44 -5.00
N SER A 122 -7.01 -10.02 -3.79
CA SER A 122 -6.88 -11.46 -3.59
C SER A 122 -8.14 -12.26 -3.90
N GLU A 123 -9.28 -11.60 -4.10
CA GLU A 123 -10.56 -12.21 -4.46
C GLU A 123 -10.77 -12.27 -5.97
N LEU A 124 -9.99 -11.53 -6.76
CA LEU A 124 -10.13 -11.41 -8.21
C LEU A 124 -9.46 -12.60 -8.93
N ALA A 125 -10.04 -13.00 -10.05
CA ALA A 125 -9.46 -14.05 -10.90
C ALA A 125 -8.22 -13.58 -11.67
N ASP A 126 -8.20 -12.32 -12.10
CA ASP A 126 -7.07 -11.64 -12.76
C ASP A 126 -6.89 -10.24 -12.16
N PRO A 127 -6.20 -10.13 -11.00
CA PRO A 127 -6.05 -8.85 -10.31
C PRO A 127 -5.33 -7.79 -11.16
N ALA A 128 -4.35 -8.19 -11.97
CA ALA A 128 -3.57 -7.27 -12.79
C ALA A 128 -4.38 -6.74 -13.98
N GLY A 129 -5.14 -7.61 -14.65
CA GLY A 129 -6.05 -7.20 -15.72
C GLY A 129 -7.09 -6.21 -15.22
N VAL A 130 -7.78 -6.55 -14.12
CA VAL A 130 -8.82 -5.68 -13.53
C VAL A 130 -8.22 -4.35 -13.07
N LEU A 131 -7.09 -4.37 -12.36
CA LEU A 131 -6.48 -3.13 -11.88
C LEU A 131 -6.02 -2.23 -13.05
N GLY A 132 -5.55 -2.82 -14.15
CA GLY A 132 -5.22 -2.10 -15.39
C GLY A 132 -6.44 -1.45 -16.05
N GLU A 133 -7.54 -2.19 -16.20
CA GLU A 133 -8.79 -1.67 -16.76
C GLU A 133 -9.35 -0.50 -15.93
N TYR A 134 -9.28 -0.61 -14.60
CA TYR A 134 -9.73 0.47 -13.73
C TYR A 134 -8.79 1.68 -13.75
N ALA A 135 -7.48 1.46 -13.95
CA ALA A 135 -6.54 2.56 -14.11
C ALA A 135 -6.87 3.43 -15.34
N ASP A 136 -7.43 2.86 -16.41
CA ASP A 136 -7.85 3.65 -17.59
C ASP A 136 -8.99 4.64 -17.27
N ALA A 137 -9.80 4.35 -16.25
CA ALA A 137 -10.85 5.26 -15.76
C ALA A 137 -10.37 6.28 -14.72
N LEU A 138 -9.08 6.26 -14.38
CA LEU A 138 -8.47 7.23 -13.48
C LEU A 138 -8.18 8.53 -14.24
N ALA A 139 -8.53 9.66 -13.64
CA ALA A 139 -8.06 10.98 -14.06
C ALA A 139 -6.53 10.99 -14.14
N THR A 140 -5.99 11.82 -15.02
CA THR A 140 -4.56 11.88 -15.35
C THR A 140 -3.73 12.14 -14.10
N ASP A 141 -4.19 13.06 -13.25
CA ASP A 141 -3.59 13.39 -11.95
C ASP A 141 -4.25 12.65 -10.76
N GLY A 142 -5.12 11.68 -11.03
CA GLY A 142 -5.77 10.84 -10.03
C GLY A 142 -4.80 9.85 -9.37
N ALA A 143 -5.30 9.17 -8.34
CA ALA A 143 -4.57 8.12 -7.63
C ALA A 143 -5.36 6.82 -7.56
N LEU A 144 -4.70 5.70 -7.83
CA LEU A 144 -5.23 4.37 -7.57
C LEU A 144 -4.55 3.79 -6.34
N VAL A 145 -5.36 3.30 -5.40
CA VAL A 145 -4.91 2.78 -4.11
C VAL A 145 -5.32 1.33 -3.99
N ALA A 146 -4.33 0.45 -3.89
CA ALA A 146 -4.57 -0.95 -3.57
C ALA A 146 -4.08 -1.23 -2.15
N LEU A 147 -4.91 -1.92 -1.35
CA LEU A 147 -4.62 -2.31 0.02
C LEU A 147 -4.80 -3.81 0.18
N ALA A 148 -3.94 -4.41 0.98
CA ALA A 148 -4.03 -5.81 1.37
C ALA A 148 -3.66 -5.97 2.85
N PRO A 149 -4.18 -7.00 3.54
CA PRO A 149 -3.64 -7.40 4.83
C PRO A 149 -2.14 -7.72 4.74
N ALA A 150 -1.42 -7.68 5.86
CA ALA A 150 -0.02 -8.10 5.89
C ALA A 150 0.19 -9.62 5.76
N ASP A 151 -0.86 -10.42 5.56
CA ASP A 151 -0.72 -11.84 5.23
C ASP A 151 0.22 -12.01 4.01
N ARG A 152 1.18 -12.92 4.13
CA ARG A 152 2.23 -13.11 3.14
C ARG A 152 1.68 -13.33 1.72
N ASN A 153 0.65 -14.15 1.55
CA ASN A 153 0.11 -14.42 0.22
C ASN A 153 -0.53 -13.16 -0.37
N THR A 154 -1.29 -12.41 0.44
CA THR A 154 -1.99 -11.21 -0.03
C THR A 154 -1.06 -10.04 -0.31
N ALA A 155 -0.08 -9.79 0.57
CA ALA A 155 0.89 -8.71 0.40
C ALA A 155 1.88 -8.98 -0.77
N VAL A 156 2.34 -10.22 -0.94
CA VAL A 156 3.15 -10.60 -2.11
C VAL A 156 2.32 -10.52 -3.39
N GLY A 157 1.04 -10.95 -3.36
CA GLY A 157 0.11 -10.81 -4.47
C GLY A 157 -0.13 -9.35 -4.89
N LEU A 158 -0.24 -8.44 -3.91
CA LEU A 158 -0.30 -6.99 -4.16
C LEU A 158 0.96 -6.51 -4.90
N ARG A 159 2.17 -6.92 -4.47
CA ARG A 159 3.42 -6.54 -5.14
C ARG A 159 3.56 -7.11 -6.54
N ALA A 160 3.06 -8.32 -6.79
CA ALA A 160 3.02 -8.89 -8.13
C ALA A 160 2.09 -8.09 -9.05
N THR A 161 0.93 -7.68 -8.54
CA THR A 161 -0.06 -6.86 -9.25
C THR A 161 0.47 -5.46 -9.53
N GLU A 162 1.05 -4.80 -8.53
CA GLU A 162 1.73 -3.49 -8.66
C GLU A 162 2.75 -3.51 -9.80
N ARG A 163 3.66 -4.48 -9.81
CA ARG A 163 4.67 -4.62 -10.86
C ARG A 163 4.07 -4.85 -12.24
N ALA A 164 2.96 -5.57 -12.33
CA ALA A 164 2.30 -5.82 -13.61
C ALA A 164 1.67 -4.54 -14.20
N VAL A 165 1.06 -3.71 -13.37
CA VAL A 165 0.36 -2.48 -13.80
C VAL A 165 1.31 -1.29 -13.92
N ALA A 166 2.39 -1.25 -13.13
CA ALA A 166 3.37 -0.18 -13.21
C ALA A 166 4.48 -0.46 -14.24
N ASP A 167 5.26 -1.53 -14.04
CA ASP A 167 6.48 -1.76 -14.83
C ASP A 167 6.20 -2.27 -16.26
N ARG A 168 4.99 -2.77 -16.49
CA ARG A 168 4.51 -3.26 -17.79
C ARG A 168 3.23 -2.58 -18.26
N GLY A 169 2.77 -1.56 -17.54
CA GLY A 169 1.48 -0.91 -17.78
C GLY A 169 1.58 0.60 -17.78
N PRO A 170 0.44 1.30 -17.66
CA PRO A 170 0.35 2.75 -17.85
C PRO A 170 0.63 3.56 -16.58
N CYS A 171 0.93 2.89 -15.45
CA CYS A 171 1.04 3.55 -14.15
C CYS A 171 2.48 3.69 -13.68
N ASP A 172 2.72 4.67 -12.83
CA ASP A 172 3.92 4.80 -12.01
C ASP A 172 3.58 4.50 -10.55
N VAL A 173 4.53 3.87 -9.85
CA VAL A 173 4.42 3.69 -8.39
C VAL A 173 4.77 5.00 -7.71
N TYR A 174 3.78 5.65 -7.11
CA TYR A 174 4.01 6.81 -6.25
C TYR A 174 4.69 6.39 -4.94
N ALA A 175 4.19 5.31 -4.32
CA ALA A 175 4.69 4.72 -3.08
C ALA A 175 4.09 3.31 -2.89
N PRO A 176 4.65 2.47 -2.00
CA PRO A 176 5.85 2.67 -1.19
C PRO A 176 7.12 2.18 -1.90
N THR A 177 6.99 1.34 -2.93
CA THR A 177 8.14 0.78 -3.63
C THR A 177 8.68 1.78 -4.65
N VAL A 178 10.01 1.90 -4.72
CA VAL A 178 10.68 2.85 -5.62
C VAL A 178 11.16 2.16 -6.89
N ARG A 179 11.41 2.95 -7.93
CA ARG A 179 12.08 2.55 -9.19
C ARG A 179 13.26 3.48 -9.44
N LEU A 180 14.31 3.34 -8.63
CA LEU A 180 15.48 4.23 -8.67
C LEU A 180 16.40 3.95 -9.87
N TRP A 181 16.26 2.76 -10.47
CA TRP A 181 17.08 2.28 -11.57
C TRP A 181 16.27 2.22 -12.88
N PRO A 182 16.61 3.05 -13.89
CA PRO A 182 15.86 3.06 -15.15
C PRO A 182 15.89 1.72 -15.87
N GLY A 183 14.71 1.24 -16.28
CA GLY A 183 14.56 -0.01 -17.04
C GLY A 183 14.72 -1.29 -16.20
N GLU A 184 14.90 -1.18 -14.89
CA GLU A 184 14.88 -2.31 -13.98
C GLU A 184 13.48 -2.53 -13.41
N THR A 185 13.21 -3.78 -13.04
CA THR A 185 11.95 -4.20 -12.41
C THR A 185 12.31 -5.20 -11.32
N PRO A 186 11.79 -5.04 -10.09
CA PRO A 186 12.14 -5.98 -9.03
C PRO A 186 11.51 -7.35 -9.31
N GLU A 187 12.21 -8.42 -8.95
CA GLU A 187 11.78 -9.81 -9.19
C GLU A 187 11.64 -10.62 -7.88
N ASP A 188 12.00 -10.03 -6.73
CA ASP A 188 11.91 -10.66 -5.40
C ASP A 188 10.46 -10.83 -4.91
N ASP A 189 10.23 -11.70 -3.91
CA ASP A 189 8.90 -11.90 -3.33
C ASP A 189 8.35 -10.61 -2.68
N CYS A 190 9.20 -9.79 -2.05
CA CYS A 190 8.86 -8.54 -1.37
C CYS A 190 7.65 -8.66 -0.41
N TRP A 191 7.78 -9.45 0.67
CA TRP A 191 6.77 -9.45 1.74
C TRP A 191 6.90 -8.18 2.60
N SER A 192 6.31 -7.08 2.11
CA SER A 192 6.40 -5.74 2.69
C SER A 192 5.07 -5.30 3.29
N PHE A 193 5.10 -4.64 4.44
CA PHE A 193 3.91 -4.07 5.07
C PHE A 193 4.28 -2.96 6.06
N ASP A 194 3.31 -2.09 6.32
CA ASP A 194 3.34 -1.08 7.38
C ASP A 194 2.63 -1.61 8.63
N VAL A 195 2.92 -1.00 9.77
CA VAL A 195 2.36 -1.34 11.08
C VAL A 195 1.85 -0.07 11.75
N CYS A 196 0.61 -0.10 12.22
CA CYS A 196 0.04 0.93 13.06
C CYS A 196 0.00 0.48 14.53
N PRO A 197 -0.10 1.42 15.48
CA PRO A 197 -0.24 1.07 16.89
C PRO A 197 -1.41 0.11 17.13
N ASP A 198 -1.22 -0.83 18.06
CA ASP A 198 -2.22 -1.81 18.44
C ASP A 198 -3.55 -1.13 18.84
N LEU A 199 -4.64 -1.77 18.44
CA LEU A 199 -5.97 -1.37 18.88
C LEU A 199 -6.19 -1.71 20.36
N GLU A 200 -7.08 -0.96 21.02
CA GLU A 200 -7.60 -1.41 22.30
C GLU A 200 -8.34 -2.74 22.11
N ILE A 201 -7.99 -3.76 22.91
CA ILE A 201 -8.60 -5.10 22.82
C ILE A 201 -10.13 -4.98 22.88
N PRO A 202 -10.84 -5.32 21.78
CA PRO A 202 -12.28 -5.23 21.72
C PRO A 202 -12.96 -6.06 22.80
N GLY A 203 -14.05 -5.55 23.37
CA GLY A 203 -14.71 -6.20 24.51
C GLY A 203 -15.18 -7.64 24.24
N PHE A 204 -15.45 -8.01 22.99
CA PHE A 204 -15.82 -9.40 22.64
C PHE A 204 -14.60 -10.33 22.57
N GLN A 205 -13.46 -9.88 22.03
CA GLN A 205 -12.21 -10.66 22.03
C GLN A 205 -11.76 -10.91 23.47
N ARG A 206 -11.85 -9.88 24.34
CA ARG A 206 -11.58 -10.02 25.77
C ARG A 206 -12.41 -11.12 26.42
N ARG A 207 -13.74 -11.11 26.19
CA ARG A 207 -14.64 -12.15 26.72
C ARG A 207 -14.31 -13.54 26.18
N LEU A 208 -13.89 -13.63 24.92
CA LEU A 208 -13.53 -14.91 24.30
C LEU A 208 -12.21 -15.45 24.88
N GLY A 209 -11.21 -14.60 25.06
CA GLY A 209 -9.94 -14.94 25.71
C GLY A 209 -10.10 -15.33 27.18
N GLU A 210 -10.97 -14.64 27.93
CA GLU A 210 -11.33 -15.00 29.31
C GLU A 210 -12.00 -16.37 29.39
N ALA A 211 -12.96 -16.66 28.50
CA ALA A 211 -13.67 -17.94 28.44
C ALA A 211 -12.72 -19.10 28.10
N ALA A 212 -11.81 -18.91 27.14
CA ALA A 212 -10.83 -19.90 26.74
C ALA A 212 -9.81 -20.20 27.86
N SER A 213 -9.41 -19.17 28.61
CA SER A 213 -8.52 -19.32 29.76
C SER A 213 -9.20 -19.97 30.96
N GLY A 214 -10.53 -19.89 31.07
CA GLY A 214 -11.33 -20.54 32.11
C GLY A 214 -11.47 -22.07 31.96
N ASP A 215 -11.27 -22.61 30.75
CA ASP A 215 -11.42 -24.04 30.43
C ASP A 215 -10.09 -24.82 30.45
N ARG A 216 -8.96 -24.13 30.61
CA ARG A 216 -7.64 -24.76 30.79
C ARG A 216 -7.55 -25.37 32.19
N THR A 217 -7.79 -26.69 32.27
CA THR A 217 -7.41 -27.47 33.45
C THR A 217 -5.90 -27.32 33.65
N PRO A 218 -5.41 -26.95 34.84
CA PRO A 218 -3.97 -26.83 35.05
C PRO A 218 -3.35 -28.21 34.84
N SER A 219 -2.63 -28.37 33.74
CA SER A 219 -1.82 -29.57 33.55
C SER A 219 -0.77 -29.55 34.66
N ASN A 220 -0.79 -30.57 35.52
CA ASN A 220 0.26 -30.77 36.53
C ASN A 220 1.55 -31.20 35.81
N GLY A 221 2.19 -30.26 35.13
CA GLY A 221 3.49 -30.38 34.48
C GLY A 221 4.44 -29.35 35.06
N ARG A 222 5.64 -29.78 35.42
CA ARG A 222 6.62 -29.00 36.19
C ARG A 222 7.24 -27.87 35.37
N GLY A 223 7.25 -26.65 35.94
CA GLY A 223 8.28 -25.63 35.69
C GLY A 223 7.82 -24.42 34.87
N GLY A 224 8.01 -23.22 35.42
CA GLY A 224 7.85 -21.94 34.73
C GLY A 224 6.55 -21.22 35.12
N ALA A 225 6.68 -20.07 35.78
CA ALA A 225 5.58 -19.20 36.11
C ALA A 225 5.36 -18.22 34.95
N ASP A 226 4.77 -18.71 33.86
CA ASP A 226 4.31 -17.84 32.78
C ASP A 226 2.82 -17.57 33.07
N VAL A 227 2.58 -16.49 33.80
CA VAL A 227 1.24 -15.91 33.89
C VAL A 227 0.96 -15.37 32.50
N GLU A 228 0.25 -16.14 31.68
CA GLU A 228 -0.25 -15.66 30.40
C GLU A 228 -1.02 -14.36 30.65
N THR A 229 -0.45 -13.27 30.14
CA THR A 229 -1.04 -11.94 30.20
C THR A 229 -2.32 -11.97 29.36
N ALA A 230 -3.34 -11.19 29.71
CA ALA A 230 -4.61 -11.17 28.98
C ALA A 230 -4.48 -10.80 27.47
N GLY A 231 -3.30 -10.36 27.02
CA GLY A 231 -2.96 -10.14 25.61
C GLY A 231 -2.49 -11.40 24.85
N ASP A 232 -2.14 -12.49 25.52
CA ASP A 232 -1.58 -13.71 24.89
C ASP A 232 -2.64 -14.77 24.55
N SER A 233 -3.93 -14.42 24.58
CA SER A 233 -4.97 -15.38 24.21
C SER A 233 -5.07 -15.52 22.70
N GLU A 234 -5.28 -16.73 22.18
CA GLU A 234 -5.46 -17.03 20.75
C GLU A 234 -6.57 -16.22 20.05
N PHE A 235 -7.43 -15.57 20.83
CA PHE A 235 -8.58 -14.80 20.38
C PHE A 235 -8.35 -13.28 20.39
N VAL A 236 -7.17 -12.83 20.82
CA VAL A 236 -6.78 -11.42 20.79
C VAL A 236 -5.92 -11.19 19.56
N ASN A 237 -6.41 -10.35 18.65
CA ASN A 237 -5.64 -9.81 17.54
C ASN A 237 -5.95 -8.33 17.46
N VAL A 238 -4.98 -7.52 17.89
CA VAL A 238 -5.04 -6.05 17.95
C VAL A 238 -4.05 -5.40 16.99
N ASP A 239 -3.20 -6.20 16.36
CA ASP A 239 -2.13 -5.75 15.50
C ASP A 239 -2.73 -5.22 14.20
N VAL A 240 -2.33 -4.01 13.82
CA VAL A 240 -2.78 -3.39 12.57
C VAL A 240 -1.63 -3.41 11.59
N GLN A 241 -1.64 -4.39 10.71
CA GLN A 241 -0.60 -4.59 9.70
C GLN A 241 -1.22 -4.67 8.30
N PHE A 242 -0.70 -3.88 7.36
CA PHE A 242 -1.24 -3.80 6.01
C PHE A 242 -0.17 -3.45 4.98
N ALA A 243 -0.34 -3.93 3.75
CA ALA A 243 0.44 -3.51 2.61
C ALA A 243 -0.39 -2.58 1.72
N TYR A 244 0.25 -1.61 1.08
CA TYR A 244 -0.42 -0.73 0.13
C TYR A 244 0.41 -0.44 -1.11
N SER A 245 -0.27 -0.02 -2.17
CA SER A 245 0.32 0.56 -3.38
C SER A 245 -0.45 1.82 -3.74
N LEU A 246 0.28 2.90 -4.00
CA LEU A 246 -0.24 4.15 -4.55
C LEU A 246 0.27 4.26 -5.99
N LEU A 247 -0.64 4.19 -6.96
CA LEU A 247 -0.34 4.25 -8.38
C LEU A 247 -0.89 5.53 -9.00
N ARG A 248 -0.21 6.08 -10.00
CA ARG A 248 -0.59 7.29 -10.74
C ARG A 248 -0.29 7.15 -12.22
N ARG A 249 -0.87 8.01 -13.06
CA ARG A 249 -0.66 8.03 -14.53
C ARG A 249 0.13 9.23 -15.03
N ASP A 250 0.41 10.20 -14.16
CA ASP A 250 1.07 11.47 -14.51
C ASP A 250 2.61 11.44 -14.39
N GLY A 251 3.23 10.27 -14.22
CA GLY A 251 4.67 10.16 -14.01
C GLY A 251 5.15 10.58 -12.62
N ARG A 252 4.25 11.08 -11.75
CA ARG A 252 4.63 11.62 -10.45
C ARG A 252 4.95 10.48 -9.48
N ARG A 253 6.13 10.55 -8.88
CA ARG A 253 6.65 9.60 -7.88
C ARG A 253 6.95 10.35 -6.59
N ARG A 254 6.85 9.68 -5.43
CA ARG A 254 7.23 10.30 -4.14
C ARG A 254 8.70 10.71 -4.12
N TYR A 255 9.56 9.87 -4.69
CA TYR A 255 10.98 10.12 -4.83
C TYR A 255 11.32 10.12 -6.32
N ASP A 256 11.48 11.30 -6.91
CA ASP A 256 11.70 11.48 -8.34
C ASP A 256 13.17 11.73 -8.66
N PHE A 257 13.99 10.69 -8.50
CA PHE A 257 15.39 10.71 -8.95
C PHE A 257 15.81 9.34 -9.48
N GLN A 258 16.89 9.33 -10.24
CA GLN A 258 17.49 8.13 -10.80
C GLN A 258 18.93 8.00 -10.30
N LEU A 259 19.34 6.77 -10.01
CA LEU A 259 20.70 6.48 -9.55
C LEU A 259 21.66 6.23 -10.72
N ASP A 260 22.93 6.53 -10.46
CA ASP A 260 24.05 6.27 -11.36
C ASP A 260 24.85 5.07 -10.81
N PRO A 261 25.02 3.97 -11.58
CA PRO A 261 25.76 2.79 -11.14
C PRO A 261 27.24 3.07 -10.81
N SER A 262 27.80 4.19 -11.26
CA SER A 262 29.16 4.61 -10.90
C SER A 262 29.26 5.23 -9.51
N ARG A 263 28.12 5.58 -8.89
CA ARG A 263 28.04 6.28 -7.60
C ARG A 263 27.34 5.50 -6.51
N ALA A 264 26.47 4.57 -6.86
CA ALA A 264 25.74 3.74 -5.91
C ALA A 264 25.71 2.29 -6.41
N ALA A 265 25.82 1.34 -5.48
CA ALA A 265 25.62 -0.07 -5.75
C ALA A 265 24.13 -0.35 -5.93
N ARG A 266 23.83 -1.10 -6.99
CA ARG A 266 22.49 -1.57 -7.34
C ARG A 266 22.24 -2.94 -6.72
N PHE A 267 21.04 -3.18 -6.18
CA PHE A 267 20.71 -4.44 -5.51
C PHE A 267 20.73 -5.64 -6.47
N ALA A 268 20.41 -5.44 -7.74
CA ALA A 268 20.55 -6.47 -8.78
C ALA A 268 21.99 -7.02 -8.92
N ASP A 269 23.00 -6.23 -8.55
CA ASP A 269 24.42 -6.58 -8.72
C ASP A 269 25.10 -6.99 -7.39
N SER A 270 24.34 -7.17 -6.30
CA SER A 270 24.86 -7.42 -4.95
C SER A 270 25.77 -8.64 -4.84
N GLU A 271 25.64 -9.65 -5.71
CA GLU A 271 26.56 -10.80 -5.76
C GLU A 271 28.01 -10.36 -5.92
N ASN A 272 28.27 -9.32 -6.71
CA ASN A 272 29.61 -8.78 -6.94
C ASN A 272 30.17 -8.00 -5.74
N HIS A 273 29.33 -7.72 -4.75
CA HIS A 273 29.65 -6.88 -3.60
C HIS A 273 29.68 -7.67 -2.28
N VAL A 274 29.42 -8.98 -2.29
CA VAL A 274 29.50 -9.79 -1.07
C VAL A 274 30.90 -9.65 -0.44
N THR A 275 30.93 -9.41 0.88
CA THR A 275 32.10 -9.06 1.70
C THR A 275 32.71 -7.67 1.48
N ASN A 276 32.17 -6.88 0.57
CA ASN A 276 32.58 -5.50 0.33
C ASN A 276 31.64 -4.50 1.01
N ARG A 277 32.16 -3.30 1.28
CA ARG A 277 31.36 -2.16 1.71
C ARG A 277 31.00 -1.30 0.51
N VAL A 278 29.77 -0.84 0.44
CA VAL A 278 29.23 -0.06 -0.68
C VAL A 278 28.39 1.10 -0.20
N ASP A 279 28.16 2.07 -1.08
CA ASP A 279 27.14 3.08 -0.90
C ASP A 279 25.92 2.68 -1.73
N CYS A 280 24.71 2.75 -1.17
CA CYS A 280 23.47 2.41 -1.87
C CYS A 280 22.28 3.21 -1.35
N TYR A 281 21.16 3.15 -2.08
CA TYR A 281 19.92 3.82 -1.69
C TYR A 281 18.77 2.83 -1.79
N ALA A 282 17.88 2.83 -0.82
CA ALA A 282 16.73 1.92 -0.82
C ALA A 282 15.55 2.49 -0.04
N ALA A 283 14.34 2.14 -0.46
CA ALA A 283 13.15 2.32 0.35
C ALA A 283 13.13 1.28 1.49
N LYS A 284 12.76 1.72 2.70
CA LYS A 284 12.50 0.84 3.82
C LYS A 284 11.10 0.24 3.70
N LEU A 285 11.00 -1.07 3.52
CA LEU A 285 9.77 -1.80 3.17
C LEU A 285 9.28 -2.72 4.30
N SER A 286 9.71 -2.48 5.54
CA SER A 286 9.10 -3.07 6.73
C SER A 286 9.46 -2.26 7.98
N HIS A 287 8.73 -2.52 9.07
CA HIS A 287 9.23 -2.28 10.42
C HIS A 287 10.27 -3.34 10.81
N ASP A 288 10.72 -3.34 12.06
CA ASP A 288 11.62 -4.39 12.55
C ASP A 288 10.93 -5.76 12.48
N LEU A 289 11.58 -6.70 11.79
CA LEU A 289 11.11 -8.07 11.59
C LEU A 289 11.79 -9.07 12.52
N ALA A 290 12.73 -8.62 13.36
CA ALA A 290 13.44 -9.50 14.27
C ALA A 290 12.57 -9.86 15.49
N ASP A 291 12.37 -11.15 15.73
CA ASP A 291 11.79 -11.64 17.00
C ASP A 291 12.80 -11.52 18.15
N ASP A 292 14.08 -11.79 17.87
CA ASP A 292 15.22 -11.61 18.76
C ASP A 292 16.44 -11.13 17.97
N GLY A 293 17.37 -10.49 18.68
CA GLY A 293 18.70 -10.23 18.16
C GLY A 293 18.83 -8.83 17.59
N ASN A 294 19.43 -8.74 16.40
CA ASN A 294 19.67 -7.46 15.74
C ASN A 294 18.44 -7.04 14.94
N PRO A 295 17.97 -5.79 15.05
CA PRO A 295 16.87 -5.28 14.24
C PRO A 295 17.07 -5.53 12.74
N LEU A 296 16.01 -5.97 12.07
CA LEU A 296 16.03 -6.43 10.69
C LEU A 296 14.94 -5.72 9.88
N PHE A 297 15.32 -5.08 8.78
CA PHE A 297 14.38 -4.30 7.96
C PHE A 297 14.47 -4.73 6.49
N LEU A 298 13.34 -5.04 5.85
CA LEU A 298 13.25 -5.28 4.41
C LEU A 298 13.53 -4.00 3.64
N LEU A 299 14.30 -4.09 2.56
CA LEU A 299 14.67 -2.98 1.69
C LEU A 299 14.34 -3.27 0.22
N GLY A 300 14.11 -2.22 -0.56
CA GLY A 300 14.01 -2.32 -2.03
C GLY A 300 14.47 -1.05 -2.74
N ASP A 301 15.26 -1.21 -3.80
CA ASP A 301 15.74 -0.10 -4.64
C ASP A 301 15.07 -0.06 -6.03
N GLY A 302 14.23 -1.05 -6.32
CA GLY A 302 13.52 -1.21 -7.59
C GLY A 302 14.25 -2.07 -8.63
N SER A 303 15.43 -2.60 -8.30
CA SER A 303 16.20 -3.52 -9.13
C SER A 303 16.35 -4.92 -8.56
N GLN A 304 15.98 -5.11 -7.29
CA GLN A 304 16.31 -6.31 -6.55
C GLN A 304 15.65 -7.56 -7.15
N ARG A 305 16.44 -8.62 -7.30
CA ARG A 305 15.98 -9.95 -7.75
C ARG A 305 15.82 -10.95 -6.61
N VAL A 306 16.49 -10.67 -5.51
CA VAL A 306 16.50 -11.44 -4.28
C VAL A 306 16.19 -10.45 -3.16
N SER A 307 15.61 -10.89 -2.05
CA SER A 307 15.32 -10.01 -0.92
C SER A 307 16.61 -9.40 -0.34
N HIS A 308 16.52 -8.13 0.03
CA HIS A 308 17.58 -7.39 0.72
C HIS A 308 17.08 -6.92 2.07
N PHE A 309 17.90 -7.11 3.10
CA PHE A 309 17.58 -6.68 4.45
C PHE A 309 18.71 -5.81 5.02
N ALA A 310 18.37 -4.73 5.73
CA ALA A 310 19.31 -4.08 6.62
C ALA A 310 19.31 -4.77 7.99
N VAL A 311 20.49 -5.14 8.47
CA VAL A 311 20.69 -5.73 9.81
C VAL A 311 21.44 -4.71 10.67
N LEU A 312 20.77 -4.15 11.68
CA LEU A 312 21.37 -3.18 12.60
C LEU A 312 22.16 -3.90 13.70
N THR A 313 23.45 -4.12 13.45
CA THR A 313 24.34 -4.83 14.39
C THR A 313 24.94 -3.93 15.47
N LYS A 314 25.03 -2.61 15.20
CA LYS A 314 25.50 -1.62 16.16
C LYS A 314 24.85 -0.27 15.90
N GLU A 315 23.96 0.11 16.80
CA GLU A 315 23.29 1.41 16.75
C GLU A 315 24.26 2.54 17.12
N THR A 316 24.23 3.61 16.34
CA THR A 316 24.96 4.86 16.58
C THR A 316 24.08 6.05 16.20
N ALA A 317 24.52 7.26 16.57
CA ALA A 317 23.87 8.49 16.14
C ALA A 317 23.91 8.72 14.62
N LEU A 318 24.79 8.03 13.88
CA LEU A 318 24.95 8.18 12.43
C LEU A 318 24.05 7.24 11.63
N ASN A 319 23.41 6.26 12.28
CA ASN A 319 22.56 5.27 11.61
C ASN A 319 21.15 5.16 12.23
N THR A 320 20.79 6.06 13.14
CA THR A 320 19.49 6.05 13.85
C THR A 320 18.30 6.22 12.89
N ASP A 321 18.52 6.84 11.73
CA ASP A 321 17.48 7.00 10.71
C ASP A 321 16.96 5.66 10.16
N LEU A 322 17.77 4.60 10.17
CA LEU A 322 17.30 3.27 9.79
C LEU A 322 16.12 2.81 10.65
N ALA A 323 16.23 2.96 11.97
CA ALA A 323 15.19 2.57 12.90
C ALA A 323 13.97 3.50 12.79
N ASN A 324 14.21 4.81 12.66
CA ASN A 324 13.16 5.83 12.75
C ASN A 324 12.41 6.08 11.44
N ALA A 325 12.96 5.70 10.28
CA ALA A 325 12.30 5.92 8.99
C ALA A 325 11.01 5.10 8.88
N GLY A 326 9.97 5.72 8.34
CA GLY A 326 8.69 5.08 8.08
C GLY A 326 8.72 4.14 6.88
N TYR A 327 7.64 3.39 6.73
CA TYR A 327 7.42 2.51 5.59
C TYR A 327 7.34 3.28 4.28
N GLY A 328 8.17 2.89 3.30
CA GLY A 328 8.31 3.54 2.00
C GLY A 328 9.20 4.79 1.99
N GLU A 329 9.83 5.17 3.11
CA GLU A 329 10.85 6.23 3.11
C GLU A 329 12.16 5.73 2.49
N VAL A 330 12.83 6.60 1.72
CA VAL A 330 14.12 6.28 1.09
C VAL A 330 15.27 6.67 1.99
N LEU A 331 16.19 5.74 2.16
CA LEU A 331 17.41 5.90 2.93
C LEU A 331 18.63 5.83 2.01
N ALA A 332 19.60 6.70 2.26
CA ALA A 332 20.96 6.60 1.75
C ALA A 332 21.81 5.83 2.77
N PHE A 333 22.53 4.82 2.31
CA PHE A 333 23.46 4.04 3.11
C PHE A 333 24.86 4.31 2.58
N GLU A 334 25.75 4.80 3.44
CA GLU A 334 27.16 4.96 3.11
C GLU A 334 27.99 3.91 3.86
N ASN A 335 28.94 3.30 3.14
CA ASN A 335 29.88 2.32 3.68
C ASN A 335 29.21 1.12 4.38
N VAL A 336 28.09 0.63 3.85
CA VAL A 336 27.37 -0.55 4.39
C VAL A 336 27.98 -1.85 3.89
N LEU A 337 28.15 -2.84 4.76
CA LEU A 337 28.74 -4.13 4.41
C LEU A 337 27.70 -5.08 3.81
N VAL A 338 27.93 -5.61 2.62
CA VAL A 338 27.03 -6.58 1.97
C VAL A 338 27.45 -8.00 2.30
N LEU A 339 26.56 -8.81 2.86
CA LEU A 339 26.75 -10.24 3.10
C LEU A 339 25.63 -11.06 2.43
N TRP A 340 25.97 -12.30 2.08
CA TRP A 340 24.98 -13.28 1.66
C TRP A 340 24.59 -14.15 2.87
N ASN A 341 23.28 -14.34 3.07
CA ASN A 341 22.73 -15.26 4.05
C ASN A 341 22.27 -16.54 3.33
N ASP A 342 22.99 -17.64 3.52
CA ASP A 342 22.66 -18.92 2.88
C ASP A 342 21.34 -19.54 3.39
N ASP A 343 21.01 -19.33 4.67
CA ASP A 343 19.84 -19.93 5.30
C ASP A 343 18.55 -19.24 4.80
N GLU A 344 18.56 -17.90 4.77
CA GLU A 344 17.43 -17.09 4.29
C GLU A 344 17.44 -16.88 2.77
N ARG A 345 18.55 -17.24 2.11
CA ARG A 345 18.79 -17.00 0.68
C ARG A 345 18.55 -15.54 0.28
N ALA A 346 19.10 -14.63 1.07
CA ALA A 346 18.90 -13.19 0.97
C ALA A 346 20.21 -12.41 1.16
N TYR A 347 20.24 -11.16 0.70
CA TYR A 347 21.36 -10.25 0.98
C TYR A 347 21.12 -9.46 2.26
N ASN A 348 22.11 -9.41 3.13
CA ASN A 348 22.12 -8.60 4.34
C ASN A 348 23.06 -7.41 4.16
N LEU A 349 22.53 -6.21 4.27
CA LEU A 349 23.27 -4.97 4.45
C LEU A 349 23.53 -4.79 5.95
N VAL A 350 24.73 -5.12 6.40
CA VAL A 350 25.14 -5.01 7.80
C VAL A 350 25.45 -3.57 8.13
N VAL A 351 24.58 -2.99 8.97
CA VAL A 351 24.69 -1.63 9.49
C VAL A 351 25.35 -1.69 10.87
N ASP A 352 26.58 -1.19 10.93
CA ASP A 352 27.43 -1.14 12.12
C ASP A 352 27.86 0.30 12.44
N ASP A 353 28.89 0.49 13.27
CA ASP A 353 29.43 1.81 13.63
C ASP A 353 30.28 2.48 12.54
N GLU A 354 30.56 1.79 11.43
CA GLU A 354 31.21 2.38 10.26
C GLU A 354 30.20 2.81 9.19
N THR A 355 28.91 2.56 9.41
CA THR A 355 27.84 2.82 8.44
C THR A 355 27.10 4.11 8.78
N VAL A 356 26.90 4.98 7.80
CA VAL A 356 26.04 6.17 7.92
C VAL A 356 24.73 5.88 7.19
N VAL A 357 23.61 6.24 7.81
CA VAL A 357 22.28 6.12 7.22
C VAL A 357 21.56 7.45 7.38
N ASP A 358 21.18 8.05 6.25
CA ASP A 358 20.47 9.33 6.20
C ASP A 358 19.16 9.19 5.43
N ARG A 359 18.11 9.87 5.87
CA ARG A 359 16.87 9.99 5.08
C ARG A 359 17.07 10.85 3.85
N VAL A 360 16.58 10.36 2.71
CA VAL A 360 16.41 11.16 1.52
C VAL A 360 15.07 11.91 1.62
N PRO A 361 15.02 13.23 1.43
CA PRO A 361 13.76 13.96 1.38
C PRO A 361 12.99 13.65 0.09
N PRO A 362 11.64 13.56 0.16
CA PRO A 362 10.78 13.32 -1.01
C PRO A 362 10.71 14.53 -1.96
#